data_AF-A0A929TSQ8-F1
#
_entry.id   AF-A0A929TSQ8-F1
#
_cell.length_a   1.000
_cell.length_b   1.000
_cell.length_c   1.000
_cell.angle_alpha   90.00
_cell.angle_beta   90.00
_cell.angle_gamma   90.00
#
_symmetry.space_group_name_H-M   'P 1'
#
loop_
_entity.id
_entity.type
_entity.pdbx_description
1 polymer ?
#
loop_
_entity_poly.entity_id
_entity_poly.type
_entity_poly.pdbx_seq_one_letter_code
_entity_poly.pdbx_strand_id
1 'polypeptide(L)'
;MRNYKRRKKIILVIFIAILAYICLNFQSKFIIKDNVLLEYKRGILADIMPKKEVEIPEGVTEIMEYTFDGCKELKSIVIPDSVVKINGCAFMGCKNLVEIRLPKNLTEIPFACFSDCKQLRTVVLNEKLDNIDMFAFANCKKLEHIKFPNSIKKIDEFSFCYTGLQKVELPEGLEYIGGEVFIGDDKLEEVKFPKSLKIIDAKGYLFDECPNLKKIILPKGFDLDLVYDDTVSIEYYD
;
A
#
# COMPACT_ATOMS: atom_id res chain seq x y z
N MET A 1 33.71 52.13 -17.06
CA MET A 1 34.27 50.90 -16.45
C MET A 1 33.55 50.40 -15.19
N ARG A 2 33.10 51.25 -14.24
CA ARG A 2 32.46 50.82 -12.96
C ARG A 2 31.15 50.03 -13.16
N ASN A 3 30.29 50.45 -14.08
CA ASN A 3 29.03 49.75 -14.40
C ASN A 3 29.24 48.37 -15.07
N TYR A 4 30.30 48.19 -15.86
CA TYR A 4 30.64 46.92 -16.48
C TYR A 4 31.13 45.88 -15.46
N LYS A 5 32.00 46.28 -14.53
CA LYS A 5 32.44 45.41 -13.41
C LYS A 5 31.26 45.01 -12.52
N ARG A 6 30.31 45.93 -12.25
CA ARG A 6 29.09 45.65 -11.49
C ARG A 6 28.19 44.64 -12.20
N ARG A 7 27.95 44.80 -13.51
CA ARG A 7 27.15 43.85 -14.33
C ARG A 7 27.77 42.45 -14.36
N LYS A 8 29.10 42.34 -14.57
CA LYS A 8 29.80 41.04 -14.53
C LYS A 8 29.67 40.33 -13.17
N LYS A 9 29.79 41.07 -12.06
CA LYS A 9 29.58 40.51 -10.71
C LYS A 9 28.15 40.01 -10.52
N ILE A 10 27.15 40.77 -10.98
CA ILE A 10 25.74 40.36 -10.89
C ILE A 10 25.49 39.07 -11.69
N ILE A 11 25.97 39.00 -12.94
CA ILE A 11 25.83 37.81 -13.79
C ILE A 11 26.49 36.59 -13.13
N LEU A 12 27.70 36.76 -12.58
CA LEU A 12 28.40 35.68 -11.90
C LEU A 12 27.64 35.18 -10.66
N VAL A 13 27.08 36.08 -9.85
CA VAL A 13 26.27 35.71 -8.67
C VAL A 13 25.02 34.94 -9.09
N ILE A 14 24.32 35.39 -10.13
CA ILE A 14 23.15 34.68 -10.67
C ILE A 14 23.55 33.29 -11.18
N PHE A 15 24.65 33.18 -11.92
CA PHE A 15 25.14 31.90 -12.43
C PHE A 15 25.47 30.93 -11.30
N ILE A 16 26.17 31.38 -10.25
CA ILE A 16 26.50 30.56 -9.07
C ILE A 16 25.22 30.11 -8.35
N ALA A 17 24.24 31.00 -8.20
CA ALA A 17 22.97 30.67 -7.55
C ALA A 17 22.17 29.61 -8.34
N ILE A 18 22.12 29.74 -9.67
CA ILE A 18 21.48 28.74 -10.55
C ILE A 18 22.22 27.40 -10.46
N LEU A 19 23.55 27.41 -10.53
CA LEU A 19 24.35 26.20 -10.45
C LEU A 19 24.15 25.51 -9.09
N ALA A 20 24.16 26.26 -7.99
CA ALA A 20 23.89 25.74 -6.65
C ALA A 20 22.47 25.17 -6.54
N TYR A 21 21.46 25.84 -7.09
CA TYR A 21 20.09 25.32 -7.12
C TYR A 21 19.99 23.99 -7.86
N ILE A 22 20.63 23.90 -9.03
CA ILE A 22 20.69 22.67 -9.83
C ILE A 22 21.37 21.57 -9.01
N CYS A 23 22.55 21.83 -8.43
CA CYS A 23 23.27 20.85 -7.62
C CYS A 23 22.44 20.35 -6.42
N LEU A 24 21.72 21.25 -5.72
CA LEU A 24 20.91 20.91 -4.55
C LEU A 24 19.62 20.15 -4.86
N ASN A 25 19.14 20.19 -6.10
CA ASN A 25 17.92 19.51 -6.55
C ASN A 25 18.18 18.54 -7.72
N PHE A 26 19.45 18.17 -7.93
CA PHE A 26 19.84 17.35 -9.08
C PHE A 26 19.25 15.94 -9.00
N GLN A 27 19.40 15.32 -7.83
CA GLN A 27 18.89 14.00 -7.49
C GLN A 27 17.68 14.10 -6.56
N SER A 28 16.84 13.07 -6.58
CA SER A 28 15.76 12.93 -5.58
C SER A 28 16.35 12.81 -4.18
N LYS A 29 15.65 13.36 -3.19
CA LYS A 29 16.14 13.38 -1.80
C LYS A 29 14.99 13.26 -0.82
N PHE A 30 15.30 12.73 0.36
CA PHE A 30 14.38 12.70 1.48
C PHE A 30 14.35 14.05 2.19
N ILE A 31 13.16 14.51 2.53
CA ILE A 31 12.94 15.63 3.45
C ILE A 31 12.51 15.03 4.78
N ILE A 32 13.44 14.98 5.73
CA ILE A 32 13.23 14.39 7.05
C ILE A 32 13.35 15.50 8.10
N LYS A 33 12.41 15.55 9.06
CA LYS A 33 12.45 16.45 10.21
C LYS A 33 12.00 15.69 11.45
N ASP A 34 12.78 15.76 12.53
CA ASP A 34 12.46 15.12 13.80
C ASP A 34 12.09 13.63 13.63
N ASN A 35 12.87 12.91 12.82
CA ASN A 35 12.67 11.50 12.43
C ASN A 35 11.40 11.19 11.62
N VAL A 36 10.66 12.21 11.19
CA VAL A 36 9.51 12.07 10.30
C VAL A 36 9.94 12.30 8.86
N LEU A 37 9.69 11.32 7.99
CA LEU A 37 9.86 11.47 6.54
C LEU A 37 8.64 12.19 5.97
N LEU A 38 8.83 13.48 5.65
CA LEU A 38 7.79 14.38 5.19
C LEU A 38 7.53 14.28 3.68
N GLU A 39 8.60 14.08 2.89
CA GLU A 39 8.51 14.09 1.44
C GLU A 39 9.68 13.29 0.83
N TYR A 40 9.41 12.53 -0.23
CA TYR A 40 10.44 12.09 -1.16
C TYR A 40 10.49 13.01 -2.38
N LYS A 41 11.24 14.11 -2.24
CA LYS A 41 11.29 15.18 -3.24
C LYS A 41 12.00 14.70 -4.50
N ARG A 42 11.31 14.74 -5.65
CA ARG A 42 11.88 14.39 -6.96
C ARG A 42 12.93 15.40 -7.41
N GLY A 43 14.07 14.90 -7.88
CA GLY A 43 15.14 15.72 -8.46
C GLY A 43 14.92 16.05 -9.94
N ILE A 44 15.73 16.97 -10.47
CA ILE A 44 15.70 17.40 -11.89
C ILE A 44 15.89 16.23 -12.84
N LEU A 45 16.67 15.21 -12.47
CA LEU A 45 16.89 14.02 -13.30
C LEU A 45 15.86 12.90 -13.10
N ALA A 46 14.83 13.07 -12.26
CA ALA A 46 13.96 11.97 -11.87
C ALA A 46 13.18 11.31 -13.03
N ASP A 47 13.00 11.98 -14.17
CA ASP A 47 12.36 11.41 -15.36
C ASP A 47 13.35 10.73 -16.32
N ILE A 48 14.62 11.16 -16.32
CA ILE A 48 15.66 10.63 -17.24
C ILE A 48 16.49 9.52 -16.56
N MET A 49 16.68 9.63 -15.25
CA MET A 49 17.41 8.70 -14.40
C MET A 49 16.59 8.41 -13.13
N PRO A 50 15.46 7.71 -13.26
CA PRO A 50 14.61 7.42 -12.12
C PRO A 50 15.29 6.48 -11.14
N LYS A 51 15.06 6.73 -9.85
CA LYS A 51 15.49 5.84 -8.78
C LYS A 51 14.48 4.71 -8.63
N LYS A 52 14.88 3.49 -9.02
CA LYS A 52 14.04 2.28 -9.01
C LYS A 52 14.06 1.57 -7.67
N GLU A 53 15.05 1.84 -6.84
CA GLU A 53 15.26 1.20 -5.55
C GLU A 53 15.54 2.30 -4.53
N VAL A 54 14.78 2.32 -3.45
CA VAL A 54 14.86 3.35 -2.40
C VAL A 54 15.07 2.66 -1.06
N GLU A 55 16.00 3.16 -0.28
CA GLU A 55 16.19 2.73 1.11
C GLU A 55 15.92 3.95 1.99
N ILE A 56 14.91 3.84 2.85
CA ILE A 56 14.58 4.89 3.81
C ILE A 56 15.64 4.87 4.92
N PRO A 57 16.23 6.01 5.31
CA PRO A 57 17.29 6.03 6.32
C PRO A 57 16.84 5.46 7.67
N GLU A 58 17.73 4.71 8.32
CA GLU A 58 17.53 4.29 9.71
C GLU A 58 17.27 5.47 10.64
N GLY A 59 16.42 5.24 11.64
CA GLY A 59 15.99 6.26 12.61
C GLY A 59 14.75 7.04 12.18
N VAL A 60 14.28 6.91 10.94
CA VAL A 60 12.95 7.40 10.55
C VAL A 60 11.88 6.59 11.28
N THR A 61 10.96 7.28 11.96
CA THR A 61 9.90 6.67 12.78
C THR A 61 8.52 6.76 12.15
N GLU A 62 8.32 7.73 11.25
CA GLU A 62 7.02 7.98 10.60
C GLU A 62 7.19 8.37 9.13
N ILE A 63 6.31 7.84 8.28
CA ILE A 63 6.19 8.20 6.86
C ILE A 63 4.88 8.97 6.67
N MET A 64 4.97 10.21 6.17
CA MET A 64 3.81 11.07 5.97
C MET A 64 2.96 10.69 4.76
N GLU A 65 1.75 11.25 4.74
CA GLU A 65 0.79 11.07 3.67
C GLU A 65 1.41 11.44 2.31
N TYR A 66 1.11 10.67 1.27
CA TYR A 66 1.59 10.89 -0.10
C TYR A 66 3.12 10.90 -0.31
N THR A 67 3.94 10.50 0.68
CA THR A 67 5.41 10.63 0.61
C THR A 67 6.01 10.06 -0.68
N PHE A 68 5.56 8.89 -1.12
CA PHE A 68 5.97 8.23 -2.36
C PHE A 68 4.83 8.13 -3.39
N ASP A 69 3.75 8.92 -3.24
CA ASP A 69 2.63 8.89 -4.19
C ASP A 69 3.10 9.12 -5.62
N GLY A 70 2.62 8.27 -6.54
CA GLY A 70 2.92 8.36 -7.95
C GLY A 70 4.40 8.13 -8.31
N CYS A 71 5.21 7.53 -7.42
CA CYS A 71 6.57 7.08 -7.74
C CYS A 71 6.56 5.88 -8.69
N LYS A 72 6.08 6.11 -9.93
CA LYS A 72 5.78 5.08 -10.94
C LYS A 72 6.97 4.22 -11.32
N GLU A 73 8.19 4.72 -11.18
CA GLU A 73 9.43 4.00 -11.53
C GLU A 73 10.01 3.19 -10.38
N LEU A 74 9.50 3.38 -9.15
CA LEU A 74 9.94 2.65 -7.97
C LEU A 74 9.55 1.17 -8.11
N LYS A 75 10.53 0.28 -7.98
CA LYS A 75 10.39 -1.18 -8.06
C LYS A 75 10.51 -1.86 -6.70
N SER A 76 11.38 -1.34 -5.85
CA SER A 76 11.58 -1.83 -4.48
C SER A 76 11.82 -0.66 -3.53
N ILE A 77 11.37 -0.84 -2.29
CA ILE A 77 11.64 0.09 -1.21
C ILE A 77 11.91 -0.68 0.08
N VAL A 78 12.97 -0.29 0.77
CA VAL A 78 13.32 -0.80 2.09
C VAL A 78 12.84 0.21 3.13
N ILE A 79 11.89 -0.22 3.96
CA ILE A 79 11.38 0.53 5.11
C ILE A 79 12.07 -0.04 6.37
N PRO A 80 12.82 0.77 7.12
CA PRO A 80 13.52 0.29 8.30
C PRO A 80 12.54 -0.03 9.44
N ASP A 81 12.93 -0.96 10.30
CA ASP A 81 12.15 -1.40 11.47
C ASP A 81 11.89 -0.29 12.51
N SER A 82 12.63 0.82 12.40
CA SER A 82 12.41 2.03 13.21
C SER A 82 11.09 2.74 12.86
N VAL A 83 10.52 2.51 11.68
CA VAL A 83 9.22 3.06 11.28
C VAL A 83 8.10 2.34 12.05
N VAL A 84 7.36 3.12 12.83
CA VAL A 84 6.20 2.64 13.61
C VAL A 84 4.87 3.16 13.07
N LYS A 85 4.91 4.15 12.17
CA LYS A 85 3.72 4.77 11.59
C LYS A 85 3.89 5.08 10.10
N ILE A 86 2.89 4.75 9.32
CA ILE A 86 2.75 5.13 7.91
C ILE A 86 1.38 5.80 7.79
N ASN A 87 1.29 6.95 7.12
CA ASN A 87 0.02 7.65 6.91
C ASN A 87 -0.59 7.30 5.53
N GLY A 88 -1.83 7.71 5.30
CA GLY A 88 -2.60 7.37 4.11
C GLY A 88 -1.89 7.65 2.78
N CYS A 89 -2.23 6.89 1.74
CA CYS A 89 -1.73 7.07 0.38
C CYS A 89 -0.19 7.11 0.23
N ALA A 90 0.60 6.71 1.24
CA ALA A 90 2.05 6.94 1.25
C ALA A 90 2.77 6.31 0.05
N PHE A 91 2.27 5.20 -0.50
CA PHE A 91 2.81 4.53 -1.68
C PHE A 91 1.78 4.40 -2.81
N MET A 92 0.70 5.19 -2.77
CA MET A 92 -0.34 5.16 -3.79
C MET A 92 0.26 5.35 -5.19
N GLY A 93 -0.22 4.58 -6.16
CA GLY A 93 0.21 4.73 -7.56
C GLY A 93 1.69 4.41 -7.83
N CYS A 94 2.39 3.72 -6.93
CA CYS A 94 3.72 3.15 -7.20
C CYS A 94 3.60 1.95 -8.16
N LYS A 95 3.24 2.23 -9.41
CA LYS A 95 2.78 1.23 -10.41
C LYS A 95 3.76 0.10 -10.69
N ASN A 96 5.06 0.31 -10.50
CA ASN A 96 6.09 -0.69 -10.74
C ASN A 96 6.62 -1.35 -9.45
N LEU A 97 6.10 -1.00 -8.27
CA LEU A 97 6.50 -1.61 -7.00
C LEU A 97 6.13 -3.09 -7.04
N VAL A 98 7.10 -3.98 -6.86
CA VAL A 98 6.89 -5.43 -7.01
C VAL A 98 6.69 -6.13 -5.67
N GLU A 99 7.42 -5.67 -4.65
CA GLU A 99 7.35 -6.23 -3.31
C GLU A 99 7.44 -5.14 -2.25
N ILE A 100 6.81 -5.40 -1.11
CA ILE A 100 6.93 -4.57 0.08
C ILE A 100 7.04 -5.45 1.32
N ARG A 101 7.93 -5.07 2.24
CA ARG A 101 8.03 -5.65 3.57
C ARG A 101 7.66 -4.58 4.59
N LEU A 102 6.63 -4.83 5.37
CA LEU A 102 6.18 -3.88 6.38
C LEU A 102 7.10 -3.95 7.62
N PRO A 103 7.41 -2.81 8.26
CA PRO A 103 8.28 -2.79 9.42
C PRO A 103 7.61 -3.50 10.60
N LYS A 104 8.41 -4.15 11.45
CA LYS A 104 7.93 -5.12 12.48
C LYS A 104 6.96 -4.56 13.53
N ASN A 105 6.90 -3.25 13.69
CA ASN A 105 6.13 -2.57 14.73
C ASN A 105 4.93 -1.78 14.18
N LEU A 106 4.67 -1.87 12.88
CA LEU A 106 3.52 -1.19 12.28
C LEU A 106 2.23 -1.92 12.68
N THR A 107 1.29 -1.18 13.27
CA THR A 107 0.00 -1.73 13.70
C THR A 107 -1.07 -1.65 12.62
N GLU A 108 -0.94 -0.74 11.66
CA GLU A 108 -1.98 -0.49 10.66
C GLU A 108 -1.42 -0.29 9.26
N ILE A 109 -2.13 -0.79 8.24
CA ILE A 109 -1.98 -0.33 6.86
C ILE A 109 -3.08 0.72 6.62
N PRO A 110 -2.72 2.00 6.43
CA PRO A 110 -3.69 3.10 6.40
C PRO A 110 -4.41 3.21 5.06
N PHE A 111 -5.43 4.07 5.04
CA PHE A 111 -6.22 4.44 3.86
C PHE A 111 -5.39 4.50 2.57
N ALA A 112 -5.77 3.68 1.58
CA ALA A 112 -5.21 3.65 0.23
C ALA A 112 -3.67 3.54 0.13
N CYS A 113 -2.98 3.06 1.17
CA CYS A 113 -1.52 3.11 1.28
C CYS A 113 -0.78 2.56 0.06
N PHE A 114 -1.25 1.44 -0.50
CA PHE A 114 -0.69 0.76 -1.66
C PHE A 114 -1.67 0.71 -2.84
N SER A 115 -2.72 1.53 -2.84
CA SER A 115 -3.69 1.58 -3.93
C SER A 115 -3.00 1.85 -5.27
N ASP A 116 -3.46 1.23 -6.35
CA ASP A 116 -2.90 1.34 -7.71
C ASP A 116 -1.43 0.88 -7.86
N CYS A 117 -0.89 0.10 -6.90
CA CYS A 117 0.40 -0.58 -7.06
C CYS A 117 0.26 -1.82 -7.95
N LYS A 118 0.03 -1.58 -9.25
CA LYS A 118 -0.42 -2.61 -10.23
C LYS A 118 0.52 -3.79 -10.42
N GLN A 119 1.80 -3.64 -10.09
CA GLN A 119 2.81 -4.71 -10.20
C GLN A 119 3.15 -5.36 -8.85
N LEU A 120 2.50 -4.93 -7.77
CA LEU A 120 2.74 -5.47 -6.43
C LEU A 120 2.28 -6.92 -6.38
N ARG A 121 3.23 -7.82 -6.16
CA ARG A 121 3.02 -9.28 -6.11
C ARG A 121 3.15 -9.83 -4.71
N THR A 122 4.07 -9.28 -3.94
CA THR A 122 4.45 -9.80 -2.62
C THR A 122 4.31 -8.72 -1.57
N VAL A 123 3.46 -8.97 -0.59
CA VAL A 123 3.34 -8.14 0.61
C VAL A 123 3.69 -9.00 1.81
N VAL A 124 4.76 -8.63 2.51
CA VAL A 124 5.14 -9.29 3.77
C VAL A 124 4.58 -8.46 4.92
N LEU A 125 3.46 -8.93 5.48
CA LEU A 125 2.82 -8.37 6.66
C LEU A 125 3.62 -8.72 7.93
N ASN A 126 3.43 -7.95 9.00
CA ASN A 126 4.06 -8.18 10.31
C ASN A 126 3.03 -8.69 11.34
N GLU A 127 3.50 -9.41 12.37
CA GLU A 127 2.65 -10.07 13.37
C GLU A 127 1.99 -9.13 14.42
N LYS A 128 2.19 -7.81 14.32
CA LYS A 128 1.53 -6.81 15.17
C LYS A 128 0.44 -6.03 14.43
N LEU A 129 0.25 -6.31 13.14
CA LEU A 129 -0.73 -5.61 12.32
C LEU A 129 -2.15 -5.98 12.77
N ASP A 130 -2.94 -4.99 13.16
CA ASP A 130 -4.31 -5.14 13.66
C ASP A 130 -5.37 -4.69 12.64
N ASN A 131 -5.05 -3.74 11.77
CA ASN A 131 -5.98 -3.13 10.84
C ASN A 131 -5.43 -3.02 9.41
N ILE A 132 -6.30 -3.31 8.43
CA ILE A 132 -6.11 -3.00 7.02
C ILE A 132 -7.24 -2.08 6.61
N ASP A 133 -6.91 -0.82 6.38
CA ASP A 133 -7.88 0.25 6.18
C ASP A 133 -8.41 0.30 4.73
N MET A 134 -9.38 1.18 4.51
CA MET A 134 -10.14 1.28 3.27
C MET A 134 -9.22 1.52 2.06
N PHE A 135 -9.48 0.78 0.97
CA PHE A 135 -8.68 0.81 -0.28
C PHE A 135 -7.18 0.47 -0.16
N ALA A 136 -6.70 -0.05 0.98
CA ALA A 136 -5.27 -0.27 1.24
C ALA A 136 -4.49 -0.92 0.08
N PHE A 137 -5.06 -1.91 -0.59
CA PHE A 137 -4.49 -2.63 -1.74
C PHE A 137 -5.38 -2.58 -2.99
N ALA A 138 -6.30 -1.62 -3.08
CA ALA A 138 -7.18 -1.47 -4.24
C ALA A 138 -6.39 -1.42 -5.56
N ASN A 139 -6.87 -2.10 -6.59
CA ASN A 139 -6.23 -2.19 -7.91
C ASN A 139 -4.80 -2.80 -7.92
N CYS A 140 -4.39 -3.55 -6.89
CA CYS A 140 -3.16 -4.34 -6.90
C CYS A 140 -3.31 -5.62 -7.74
N LYS A 141 -3.48 -5.47 -9.06
CA LYS A 141 -3.84 -6.55 -10.02
C LYS A 141 -2.87 -7.73 -10.11
N LYS A 142 -1.67 -7.61 -9.52
CA LYS A 142 -0.66 -8.68 -9.47
C LYS A 142 -0.51 -9.31 -8.09
N LEU A 143 -1.28 -8.85 -7.10
CA LEU A 143 -1.32 -9.44 -5.77
C LEU A 143 -2.21 -10.68 -5.83
N GLU A 144 -1.58 -11.83 -6.11
CA GLU A 144 -2.27 -13.10 -6.33
C GLU A 144 -2.47 -13.91 -5.05
N HIS A 145 -1.62 -13.65 -4.05
CA HIS A 145 -1.64 -14.29 -2.75
C HIS A 145 -1.31 -13.29 -1.65
N ILE A 146 -1.97 -13.44 -0.50
CA ILE A 146 -1.62 -12.71 0.71
C ILE A 146 -1.72 -13.66 1.89
N LYS A 147 -0.71 -13.60 2.78
CA LYS A 147 -0.71 -14.35 4.03
C LYS A 147 -1.00 -13.37 5.16
N PHE A 148 -2.21 -13.45 5.71
CA PHE A 148 -2.58 -12.65 6.87
C PHE A 148 -1.95 -13.18 8.16
N PRO A 149 -1.43 -12.31 9.05
CA PRO A 149 -1.10 -12.68 10.41
C PRO A 149 -2.37 -12.80 11.25
N ASN A 150 -2.35 -13.62 12.30
CA ASN A 150 -3.50 -13.83 13.20
C ASN A 150 -3.80 -12.60 14.08
N SER A 151 -2.94 -11.57 14.04
CA SER A 151 -3.13 -10.31 14.77
C SER A 151 -4.22 -9.42 14.15
N ILE A 152 -4.56 -9.61 12.88
CA ILE A 152 -5.53 -8.77 12.17
C ILE A 152 -6.90 -8.90 12.82
N LYS A 153 -7.46 -7.76 13.23
CA LYS A 153 -8.78 -7.62 13.82
C LYS A 153 -9.80 -7.08 12.84
N LYS A 154 -9.36 -6.25 11.90
CA LYS A 154 -10.23 -5.53 10.99
C LYS A 154 -9.63 -5.46 9.58
N ILE A 155 -10.46 -5.75 8.59
CA ILE A 155 -10.21 -5.52 7.16
C ILE A 155 -11.34 -4.63 6.66
N ASP A 156 -11.04 -3.41 6.25
CA ASP A 156 -12.05 -2.40 5.94
C ASP A 156 -12.48 -2.42 4.47
N GLU A 157 -13.54 -1.66 4.18
CA GLU A 157 -14.24 -1.60 2.89
C GLU A 157 -13.27 -1.43 1.71
N PHE A 158 -13.51 -2.15 0.61
CA PHE A 158 -12.73 -2.08 -0.64
C PHE A 158 -11.21 -2.30 -0.49
N SER A 159 -10.71 -2.78 0.65
CA SER A 159 -9.27 -2.89 0.92
C SER A 159 -8.53 -3.78 -0.08
N PHE A 160 -9.21 -4.77 -0.69
CA PHE A 160 -8.68 -5.67 -1.71
C PHE A 160 -9.50 -5.64 -3.01
N CYS A 161 -10.18 -4.54 -3.34
CA CYS A 161 -10.96 -4.48 -4.57
C CYS A 161 -10.07 -4.48 -5.83
N TYR A 162 -10.51 -5.16 -6.88
CA TYR A 162 -9.82 -5.25 -8.18
C TYR A 162 -8.35 -5.70 -8.07
N THR A 163 -8.06 -6.64 -7.17
CA THR A 163 -6.76 -7.30 -7.02
C THR A 163 -6.65 -8.52 -7.94
N GLY A 164 -5.59 -9.33 -7.76
CA GLY A 164 -5.39 -10.59 -8.48
C GLY A 164 -5.60 -11.82 -7.59
N LEU A 165 -6.18 -11.66 -6.39
CA LEU A 165 -6.26 -12.72 -5.39
C LEU A 165 -6.99 -13.94 -5.94
N GLN A 166 -6.43 -15.13 -5.69
CA GLN A 166 -6.99 -16.40 -6.18
C GLN A 166 -7.66 -17.20 -5.06
N LYS A 167 -6.98 -17.30 -3.93
CA LYS A 167 -7.47 -17.99 -2.74
C LYS A 167 -7.17 -17.15 -1.52
N VAL A 168 -8.15 -16.98 -0.68
CA VAL A 168 -8.04 -16.15 0.53
C VAL A 168 -8.42 -16.97 1.75
N GLU A 169 -7.47 -17.15 2.66
CA GLU A 169 -7.74 -17.63 4.01
C GLU A 169 -7.71 -16.42 4.95
N LEU A 170 -8.89 -16.00 5.42
CA LEU A 170 -8.99 -14.93 6.39
C LEU A 170 -8.41 -15.41 7.75
N PRO A 171 -7.68 -14.55 8.47
CA PRO A 171 -6.93 -14.96 9.65
C PRO A 171 -7.86 -15.25 10.84
N GLU A 172 -7.54 -16.29 11.60
CA GLU A 172 -8.13 -16.47 12.93
C GLU A 172 -7.72 -15.29 13.81
N GLY A 173 -8.69 -14.64 14.43
CA GLY A 173 -8.52 -13.37 15.12
C GLY A 173 -9.25 -12.19 14.46
N LEU A 174 -9.60 -12.29 13.17
CA LEU A 174 -10.39 -11.30 12.44
C LEU A 174 -11.79 -11.19 13.04
N GLU A 175 -12.24 -9.97 13.36
CA GLU A 175 -13.52 -9.71 14.01
C GLU A 175 -14.49 -8.92 13.11
N TYR A 176 -13.96 -8.12 12.19
CA TYR A 176 -14.71 -7.29 11.26
C TYR A 176 -14.15 -7.40 9.85
N ILE A 177 -15.04 -7.57 8.87
CA ILE A 177 -14.77 -7.34 7.45
C ILE A 177 -15.77 -6.32 6.91
N GLY A 178 -15.24 -5.30 6.23
CA GLY A 178 -16.04 -4.27 5.58
C GLY A 178 -16.71 -4.80 4.31
N GLY A 179 -17.51 -3.94 3.70
CA GLY A 179 -18.18 -4.22 2.44
C GLY A 179 -17.26 -4.21 1.24
N GLU A 180 -17.67 -4.99 0.23
CA GLU A 180 -17.05 -4.97 -1.10
C GLU A 180 -15.51 -5.18 -1.06
N VAL A 181 -14.99 -5.86 -0.03
CA VAL A 181 -13.54 -6.03 0.18
C VAL A 181 -12.88 -6.69 -1.02
N PHE A 182 -13.55 -7.63 -1.67
CA PHE A 182 -13.05 -8.36 -2.83
C PHE A 182 -13.76 -7.97 -4.14
N ILE A 183 -14.50 -6.85 -4.19
CA ILE A 183 -15.26 -6.50 -5.40
C ILE A 183 -14.36 -6.46 -6.63
N GLY A 184 -14.81 -7.10 -7.71
CA GLY A 184 -14.09 -7.11 -8.98
C GLY A 184 -12.84 -7.99 -9.02
N ASP A 185 -12.62 -8.83 -8.01
CA ASP A 185 -11.53 -9.81 -8.01
C ASP A 185 -11.84 -10.97 -8.98
N ASP A 186 -11.58 -10.72 -10.27
CA ASP A 186 -11.86 -11.66 -11.36
C ASP A 186 -11.06 -12.96 -11.32
N LYS A 187 -10.10 -13.11 -10.40
CA LYS A 187 -9.32 -14.33 -10.18
C LYS A 187 -9.70 -15.10 -8.92
N LEU A 188 -10.55 -14.55 -8.07
CA LEU A 188 -10.87 -15.15 -6.78
C LEU A 188 -11.69 -16.41 -7.00
N GLU A 189 -11.17 -17.55 -6.57
CA GLU A 189 -11.81 -18.86 -6.71
C GLU A 189 -12.32 -19.41 -5.37
N GLU A 190 -11.65 -19.07 -4.27
CA GLU A 190 -11.89 -19.67 -2.96
C GLU A 190 -11.67 -18.68 -1.81
N VAL A 191 -12.62 -18.60 -0.89
CA VAL A 191 -12.49 -17.81 0.35
C VAL A 191 -12.85 -18.65 1.57
N LYS A 192 -11.97 -18.65 2.57
CA LYS A 192 -12.19 -19.29 3.87
C LYS A 192 -12.35 -18.24 4.95
N PHE A 193 -13.47 -18.29 5.65
CA PHE A 193 -13.79 -17.43 6.78
C PHE A 193 -13.27 -18.03 8.09
N PRO A 194 -12.89 -17.20 9.09
CA PRO A 194 -12.43 -17.67 10.39
C PRO A 194 -13.59 -17.75 11.38
N LYS A 195 -13.42 -18.52 12.47
CA LYS A 195 -14.43 -18.61 13.55
C LYS A 195 -14.60 -17.32 14.33
N SER A 196 -13.57 -16.50 14.36
CA SER A 196 -13.54 -15.26 15.14
C SER A 196 -14.39 -14.14 14.53
N LEU A 197 -14.84 -14.26 13.28
CA LEU A 197 -15.51 -13.16 12.59
C LEU A 197 -16.89 -12.90 13.20
N LYS A 198 -17.16 -11.63 13.53
CA LYS A 198 -18.39 -11.20 14.21
C LYS A 198 -19.27 -10.34 13.31
N ILE A 199 -18.67 -9.55 12.42
CA ILE A 199 -19.37 -8.56 11.60
C ILE A 199 -18.87 -8.66 10.16
N ILE A 200 -19.84 -8.69 9.23
CA ILE A 200 -19.65 -8.44 7.81
C ILE A 200 -20.49 -7.21 7.47
N ASP A 201 -19.86 -6.05 7.32
CA ASP A 201 -20.55 -4.80 6.95
C ASP A 201 -20.64 -4.67 5.42
N ALA A 202 -21.17 -5.69 4.74
CA ALA A 202 -21.18 -5.73 3.28
C ALA A 202 -22.50 -5.34 2.65
N LYS A 203 -23.57 -5.13 3.43
CA LYS A 203 -24.95 -5.12 2.89
C LYS A 203 -25.20 -6.26 1.85
N GLY A 204 -24.46 -7.37 1.97
CA GLY A 204 -24.42 -8.50 1.04
C GLY A 204 -23.27 -8.56 0.02
N TYR A 205 -22.67 -7.45 -0.43
CA TYR A 205 -21.88 -7.39 -1.67
C TYR A 205 -20.37 -7.68 -1.53
N LEU A 206 -19.99 -8.61 -0.65
CA LEU A 206 -18.58 -8.93 -0.41
C LEU A 206 -17.86 -9.49 -1.66
N PHE A 207 -18.60 -10.16 -2.55
CA PHE A 207 -18.11 -10.85 -3.75
C PHE A 207 -18.75 -10.35 -5.05
N ASP A 208 -19.19 -9.09 -5.07
CA ASP A 208 -19.72 -8.51 -6.31
C ASP A 208 -18.61 -8.46 -7.38
N GLU A 209 -18.98 -8.65 -8.64
CA GLU A 209 -18.03 -8.74 -9.76
C GLU A 209 -16.90 -9.79 -9.58
N CYS A 210 -17.13 -10.88 -8.83
CA CYS A 210 -16.20 -12.01 -8.67
C CYS A 210 -16.64 -13.27 -9.47
N PRO A 211 -16.61 -13.24 -10.82
CA PRO A 211 -17.22 -14.28 -11.68
C PRO A 211 -16.55 -15.66 -11.60
N ASN A 212 -15.36 -15.76 -10.99
CA ASN A 212 -14.63 -17.02 -10.87
C ASN A 212 -14.71 -17.64 -9.47
N LEU A 213 -15.47 -17.04 -8.54
CA LEU A 213 -15.66 -17.59 -7.21
C LEU A 213 -16.41 -18.90 -7.31
N LYS A 214 -15.82 -19.99 -6.81
CA LYS A 214 -16.37 -21.35 -6.90
C LYS A 214 -16.66 -21.94 -5.53
N LYS A 215 -15.99 -21.45 -4.49
CA LYS A 215 -15.99 -22.09 -3.18
C LYS A 215 -15.89 -21.09 -2.04
N ILE A 216 -16.77 -21.23 -1.07
CA ILE A 216 -16.66 -20.54 0.22
C ILE A 216 -16.57 -21.61 1.33
N ILE A 217 -15.59 -21.45 2.22
CA ILE A 217 -15.41 -22.31 3.39
C ILE A 217 -15.83 -21.53 4.63
N LEU A 218 -16.82 -22.05 5.36
CA LEU A 218 -17.39 -21.43 6.56
C LEU A 218 -17.21 -22.33 7.79
N PRO A 219 -17.04 -21.77 8.99
CA PRO A 219 -17.11 -22.59 10.19
C PRO A 219 -18.55 -23.09 10.41
N LYS A 220 -18.70 -24.25 11.05
CA LYS A 220 -20.03 -24.77 11.42
C LYS A 220 -20.75 -23.78 12.35
N GLY A 221 -22.01 -23.51 12.04
CA GLY A 221 -22.83 -22.56 12.81
C GLY A 221 -22.51 -21.08 12.54
N PHE A 222 -21.76 -20.78 11.48
CA PHE A 222 -21.56 -19.41 11.01
C PHE A 222 -22.88 -18.83 10.50
N ASP A 223 -23.29 -17.72 11.08
CA ASP A 223 -24.59 -17.07 10.86
C ASP A 223 -24.38 -15.60 10.53
N LEU A 224 -23.87 -15.33 9.32
CA LEU A 224 -23.73 -13.99 8.76
C LEU A 224 -24.25 -14.00 7.33
N ASP A 225 -25.09 -13.02 7.01
CA ASP A 225 -25.71 -12.89 5.69
C ASP A 225 -24.64 -12.61 4.62
N LEU A 226 -24.40 -13.60 3.76
CA LEU A 226 -23.52 -13.51 2.60
C LEU A 226 -24.37 -13.58 1.33
N VAL A 227 -24.14 -12.67 0.39
CA VAL A 227 -24.71 -12.78 -0.96
C VAL A 227 -23.62 -13.27 -1.91
N TYR A 228 -23.93 -14.33 -2.65
CA TYR A 228 -23.05 -14.96 -3.62
C TYR A 228 -23.90 -15.64 -4.71
N ASP A 229 -23.28 -15.95 -5.84
CA ASP A 229 -23.94 -16.63 -6.96
C ASP A 229 -24.32 -18.08 -6.61
N ASP A 230 -25.45 -18.57 -7.11
CA ASP A 230 -25.97 -19.94 -6.85
C ASP A 230 -25.00 -21.05 -7.30
N THR A 231 -24.03 -20.75 -8.16
CA THR A 231 -22.98 -21.68 -8.60
C THR A 231 -21.86 -21.89 -7.58
N VAL A 232 -21.79 -21.08 -6.52
CA VAL A 232 -20.76 -21.16 -5.48
C VAL A 232 -21.05 -22.31 -4.52
N SER A 233 -20.08 -23.22 -4.37
CA SER A 233 -20.15 -24.32 -3.40
C SER A 233 -19.80 -23.83 -1.98
N ILE A 234 -20.56 -24.30 -0.98
CA ILE A 234 -20.28 -24.01 0.43
C ILE A 234 -19.77 -25.27 1.12
N GLU A 235 -18.60 -25.17 1.76
CA GLU A 235 -18.04 -26.21 2.62
C GLU A 235 -17.98 -25.74 4.07
N TYR A 236 -18.22 -26.66 5.00
CA TYR A 236 -18.19 -26.38 6.42
C TYR A 236 -17.03 -27.08 7.12
N TYR A 237 -16.35 -26.39 8.03
CA TYR A 237 -15.31 -26.96 8.89
C TYR A 237 -15.66 -26.85 10.37
N ASP A 238 -15.08 -27.76 11.17
CA ASP A 238 -15.28 -27.81 12.63
C ASP A 238 -14.62 -26.66 13.37
#